data_AF-A0A2V3VA95-F1
#
_entry.id   AF-A0A2V3VA95-F1
#
_cell.length_a   1.000
_cell.length_b   1.000
_cell.length_c   1.000
_cell.angle_alpha   90.00
_cell.angle_beta   90.00
_cell.angle_gamma   90.00
#
_symmetry.space_group_name_H-M   'P 1'
#
loop_
_entity.id
_entity.type
_entity.pdbx_description
1 polymer ?
#
loop_
_entity_poly.entity_id
_entity_poly.type
_entity_poly.pdbx_seq_one_letter_code
_entity_poly.pdbx_strand_id
1 'polypeptide(L)'
;MARKWPLLALLLMGSILTLAWPRGSARAEPLAFSSPRHTAGTGRIRHVQADLARTVESWQGTDCHSPGKARAALRPALANWLGYRMIDRPGRQLVRWGYHSGDIWHEVRIVARKRQCRAGFRRLIVFAEFR
;
A
#
# COMPACT_ATOMS: atom_id res chain seq x y z
N MET A 1 53.05 3.05 -22.11
CA MET A 1 52.29 3.14 -20.85
C MET A 1 50.81 3.41 -21.16
N ALA A 2 50.00 2.38 -21.48
CA ALA A 2 48.62 2.61 -21.96
C ALA A 2 47.69 1.42 -21.64
N ARG A 3 47.68 0.95 -20.37
CA ARG A 3 46.94 -0.27 -19.99
C ARG A 3 46.24 -0.17 -18.63
N LYS A 4 45.62 0.98 -18.33
CA LYS A 4 44.78 1.16 -17.12
C LYS A 4 43.38 1.71 -17.41
N TRP A 5 43.11 2.15 -18.63
CA TRP A 5 41.83 2.74 -19.04
C TRP A 5 40.63 1.78 -19.13
N PRO A 6 40.76 0.52 -19.60
CA PRO A 6 39.57 -0.33 -19.77
C PRO A 6 38.99 -0.80 -18.42
N LEU A 7 39.82 -0.94 -17.39
CA LEU A 7 39.38 -1.30 -16.03
C LEU A 7 38.60 -0.18 -15.35
N LEU A 8 38.99 1.07 -15.59
CA LEU A 8 38.30 2.25 -15.05
C LEU A 8 36.92 2.43 -15.71
N ALA A 9 36.82 2.19 -17.01
CA ALA A 9 35.55 2.22 -17.74
C ALA A 9 34.57 1.12 -17.28
N LEU A 10 35.07 -0.09 -17.01
CA LEU A 10 34.27 -1.20 -16.47
C LEU A 10 33.75 -0.93 -15.05
N LEU A 11 34.57 -0.33 -14.18
CA LEU A 11 34.16 0.08 -12.83
C LEU A 11 33.12 1.21 -12.87
N LEU A 12 33.26 2.17 -13.78
CA LEU A 12 32.30 3.26 -13.98
C LEU A 12 30.95 2.74 -14.51
N MET A 13 30.95 1.82 -15.49
CA MET A 13 29.71 1.19 -15.97
C MET A 13 29.00 0.40 -14.86
N GLY A 14 29.72 -0.39 -14.06
CA GLY A 14 29.12 -1.14 -12.94
C GLY A 14 28.48 -0.23 -11.90
N SER A 15 29.08 0.94 -11.64
CA SER A 15 28.54 1.94 -10.71
C SER A 15 27.26 2.58 -11.23
N ILE A 16 27.19 2.89 -12.53
CA ILE A 16 25.99 3.47 -13.17
C ILE A 16 24.81 2.47 -13.16
N LEU A 17 25.08 1.17 -13.38
CA LEU A 17 24.04 0.13 -13.32
C LEU A 17 23.42 -0.03 -11.92
N THR A 18 24.16 0.21 -10.84
CA THR A 18 23.58 0.16 -9.47
C THR A 18 22.72 1.37 -9.11
N LEU A 19 22.97 2.52 -9.74
CA LEU A 19 22.16 3.74 -9.57
C LEU A 19 20.87 3.70 -10.40
N ALA A 20 20.87 2.97 -11.50
CA ALA A 20 19.72 2.79 -12.38
C ALA A 20 18.76 1.66 -11.93
N TRP A 21 19.11 0.92 -10.87
CA TRP A 21 18.19 -0.08 -10.31
C TRP A 21 16.93 0.65 -9.82
N PRO A 22 15.73 0.32 -10.33
CA PRO A 22 14.51 0.93 -9.84
C PRO A 22 14.42 0.61 -8.36
N ARG A 23 14.71 1.60 -7.50
CA ARG A 23 14.21 1.59 -6.13
C ARG A 23 12.71 1.75 -6.27
N GLY A 24 12.04 0.63 -6.56
CA GLY A 24 10.59 0.55 -6.60
C GLY A 24 10.11 1.02 -5.25
N SER A 25 9.78 2.30 -5.14
CA SER A 25 8.95 2.82 -4.07
C SER A 25 7.75 1.90 -4.08
N ALA A 26 7.57 1.14 -2.99
CA ALA A 26 6.44 0.25 -2.81
C ALA A 26 5.17 1.09 -2.87
N ARG A 27 4.65 1.29 -4.09
CA ARG A 27 3.35 1.86 -4.33
C ARG A 27 2.37 0.75 -3.99
N ALA A 28 1.50 1.00 -3.01
CA ALA A 28 0.38 0.10 -2.82
C ALA A 28 -0.49 0.21 -4.07
N GLU A 29 -0.61 -0.88 -4.82
CA GLU A 29 -1.51 -0.94 -5.96
C GLU A 29 -2.95 -0.71 -5.49
N PRO A 30 -3.79 -0.04 -6.32
CA PRO A 30 -5.21 0.09 -6.03
C PRO A 30 -5.85 -1.30 -5.99
N LEU A 31 -6.24 -1.74 -4.79
CA LEU A 31 -6.92 -3.02 -4.60
C LEU A 31 -8.41 -2.74 -4.45
N ALA A 32 -9.14 -2.90 -5.57
CA ALA A 32 -10.59 -2.89 -5.57
C ALA A 32 -11.10 -4.33 -5.39
N PHE A 33 -11.78 -4.60 -4.27
CA PHE A 33 -12.47 -5.87 -4.06
C PHE A 33 -13.92 -5.75 -4.53
N SER A 34 -14.20 -6.26 -5.72
CA SER A 34 -15.59 -6.43 -6.15
C SER A 34 -16.15 -7.66 -5.47
N SER A 35 -17.09 -7.49 -4.53
CA SER A 35 -17.90 -8.62 -4.06
C SER A 35 -18.57 -9.30 -5.28
N PRO A 36 -18.71 -10.64 -5.27
CA PRO A 36 -19.36 -11.36 -6.36
C PRO A 36 -20.70 -10.70 -6.72
N ARG A 37 -20.83 -10.25 -7.97
CA ARG A 37 -22.01 -9.51 -8.46
C ARG A 37 -23.27 -10.36 -8.28
N HIS A 38 -24.30 -9.78 -7.69
CA HIS A 38 -25.67 -10.05 -8.09
C HIS A 38 -26.17 -8.85 -8.90
N THR A 39 -26.40 -9.11 -10.18
CA THR A 39 -27.14 -8.26 -11.11
C THR A 39 -28.63 -8.33 -10.77
N ALA A 40 -29.13 -7.44 -9.93
CA ALA A 40 -30.56 -7.09 -9.88
C ALA A 40 -30.78 -5.93 -8.89
N GLY A 41 -31.09 -4.74 -9.39
CA GLY A 41 -31.57 -3.65 -8.54
C GLY A 41 -31.39 -2.27 -9.18
N THR A 42 -32.49 -1.67 -9.60
CA THR A 42 -32.59 -0.34 -10.24
C THR A 42 -32.42 0.83 -9.27
N GLY A 43 -31.93 0.59 -8.04
CA GLY A 43 -31.75 1.60 -7.00
C GLY A 43 -30.47 2.43 -7.13
N ARG A 44 -30.53 3.70 -6.69
CA ARG A 44 -29.40 4.65 -6.70
C ARG A 44 -28.27 4.19 -5.79
N ILE A 45 -27.08 3.98 -6.36
CA ILE A 45 -25.86 3.64 -5.62
C ILE A 45 -25.41 4.85 -4.80
N ARG A 46 -25.08 4.61 -3.53
CA ARG A 46 -24.42 5.58 -2.65
C ARG A 46 -22.97 5.18 -2.42
N HIS A 47 -22.07 6.02 -2.90
CA HIS A 47 -20.64 5.91 -2.68
C HIS A 47 -20.25 6.62 -1.37
N VAL A 48 -19.48 5.94 -0.52
CA VAL A 48 -18.88 6.52 0.67
C VAL A 48 -17.39 6.24 0.67
N GLN A 49 -16.60 7.20 1.13
CA GLN A 49 -15.15 7.12 1.17
C GLN A 49 -14.59 7.71 2.48
N ALA A 50 -13.40 7.28 2.87
CA ALA A 50 -12.66 7.83 4.01
C ALA A 50 -11.16 7.64 3.83
N ASP A 51 -10.35 8.51 4.44
CA ASP A 51 -8.91 8.28 4.57
C ASP A 51 -8.61 7.61 5.91
N LEU A 52 -8.05 6.39 5.87
CA LEU A 52 -7.68 5.60 7.04
C LEU A 52 -6.18 5.65 7.37
N ALA A 53 -5.38 6.46 6.67
CA ALA A 53 -3.93 6.47 6.87
C ALA A 53 -3.51 6.73 8.32
N ARG A 54 -4.26 7.56 9.05
CA ARG A 54 -4.01 7.89 10.45
C ARG A 54 -4.53 6.84 11.44
N THR A 55 -5.40 5.95 10.98
CA THR A 55 -6.00 4.88 11.79
C THR A 55 -5.22 3.58 11.68
N VAL A 56 -4.52 3.37 10.55
CA VAL A 56 -3.68 2.18 10.37
C VAL A 56 -2.37 2.34 11.11
N GLU A 57 -2.05 1.35 11.93
CA GLU A 57 -0.78 1.30 12.63
C GLU A 57 0.40 1.11 11.65
N SER A 58 1.52 1.76 11.97
CA SER A 58 2.78 1.53 11.25
C SER A 58 3.32 0.12 11.52
N TRP A 59 3.91 -0.53 10.53
CA TRP A 59 4.56 -1.83 10.68
C TRP A 59 6.09 -1.72 10.72
N GLN A 60 6.74 -2.77 11.23
CA GLN A 60 8.19 -2.84 11.41
C GLN A 60 8.77 -4.17 10.89
N GLY A 61 10.10 -4.21 10.68
CA GLY A 61 10.82 -5.46 10.43
C GLY A 61 12.11 -5.28 9.65
N THR A 62 12.53 -6.35 8.96
CA THR A 62 13.72 -6.37 8.09
C THR A 62 13.40 -5.91 6.66
N ASP A 63 12.19 -6.22 6.19
CA ASP A 63 11.62 -5.72 4.93
C ASP A 63 10.27 -5.05 5.20
N CYS A 64 10.16 -3.76 4.86
CA CYS A 64 8.96 -2.95 5.03
C CYS A 64 8.29 -2.60 3.70
N HIS A 65 8.92 -2.94 2.59
CA HIS A 65 8.36 -2.76 1.24
C HIS A 65 7.40 -3.89 0.86
N SER A 66 7.36 -4.97 1.65
CA SER A 66 6.45 -6.10 1.45
C SER A 66 4.98 -5.67 1.37
N PRO A 67 4.29 -5.89 0.22
CA PRO A 67 2.86 -5.62 0.09
C PRO A 67 2.02 -6.42 1.09
N GLY A 68 2.48 -7.63 1.47
CA GLY A 68 1.80 -8.46 2.46
C GLY A 68 1.72 -7.80 3.83
N LYS A 69 2.78 -7.10 4.26
CA LYS A 69 2.79 -6.36 5.53
C LYS A 69 1.87 -5.15 5.51
N ALA A 70 1.87 -4.39 4.42
CA ALA A 70 0.96 -3.27 4.23
C ALA A 70 -0.51 -3.72 4.31
N ARG A 71 -0.86 -4.84 3.65
CA ARG A 71 -2.21 -5.43 3.72
C ARG A 71 -2.55 -5.92 5.13
N ALA A 72 -1.62 -6.58 5.81
CA ALA A 72 -1.82 -7.07 7.17
C ALA A 72 -2.10 -5.91 8.15
N ALA A 73 -1.36 -4.81 8.03
CA ALA A 73 -1.57 -3.61 8.84
C ALA A 73 -2.92 -2.93 8.57
N LEU A 74 -3.37 -2.90 7.30
CA LEU A 74 -4.65 -2.31 6.90
C LEU A 74 -5.87 -3.09 7.41
N ARG A 75 -5.80 -4.43 7.41
CA ARG A 75 -6.97 -5.31 7.58
C ARG A 75 -7.88 -4.95 8.78
N PRO A 76 -7.35 -4.69 9.99
CA PRO A 76 -8.19 -4.37 11.15
C PRO A 76 -8.95 -3.04 10.99
N ALA A 77 -8.27 -1.98 10.54
CA ALA A 77 -8.86 -0.66 10.37
C ALA A 77 -9.95 -0.68 9.29
N LEU A 78 -9.71 -1.39 8.19
CA LEU A 78 -10.68 -1.56 7.11
C LEU A 78 -11.90 -2.36 7.55
N ALA A 79 -11.70 -3.47 8.27
CA ALA A 79 -12.80 -4.29 8.79
C ALA A 79 -13.70 -3.49 9.74
N ASN A 80 -13.10 -2.74 10.67
CA ASN A 80 -13.83 -1.86 11.57
C ASN A 80 -14.61 -0.79 10.81
N TRP A 81 -13.95 -0.08 9.88
CA TRP A 81 -14.60 0.94 9.08
C TRP A 81 -15.78 0.38 8.28
N LEU A 82 -15.61 -0.75 7.59
CA LEU A 82 -16.67 -1.38 6.82
C LEU A 82 -17.82 -1.85 7.72
N GLY A 83 -17.51 -2.45 8.87
CA GLY A 83 -18.48 -2.89 9.86
C GLY A 83 -19.36 -1.73 10.36
N TYR A 84 -18.75 -0.60 10.74
CA TYR A 84 -19.51 0.60 11.10
C TYR A 84 -20.40 1.10 9.96
N ARG A 85 -19.90 1.09 8.71
CA ARG A 85 -20.70 1.52 7.55
C ARG A 85 -21.91 0.63 7.29
N MET A 86 -21.81 -0.66 7.57
CA MET A 86 -22.91 -1.62 7.50
C MET A 86 -23.92 -1.41 8.63
N ILE A 87 -23.46 -1.19 9.87
CA ILE A 87 -24.32 -0.94 11.03
C ILE A 87 -25.10 0.37 10.88
N ASP A 88 -24.45 1.44 10.39
CA ASP A 88 -25.09 2.73 10.12
C ASP A 88 -26.20 2.66 9.05
N ARG A 89 -26.27 1.55 8.29
CA ARG A 89 -27.16 1.37 7.14
C ARG A 89 -27.83 -0.01 7.15
N PRO A 90 -28.63 -0.34 8.19
CA PRO A 90 -29.14 -1.69 8.39
C PRO A 90 -30.12 -2.19 7.30
N GLY A 91 -30.58 -1.32 6.41
CA GLY A 91 -31.43 -1.67 5.26
C GLY A 91 -30.76 -1.50 3.89
N ARG A 92 -29.46 -1.21 3.82
CA ARG A 92 -28.75 -1.07 2.54
C ARG A 92 -27.79 -2.20 2.30
N GLN A 93 -27.76 -2.68 1.07
CA GLN A 93 -26.89 -3.75 0.66
C GLN A 93 -25.52 -3.21 0.24
N LEU A 94 -24.44 -3.82 0.75
CA LEU A 94 -23.09 -3.54 0.28
C LEU A 94 -22.88 -4.15 -1.12
N VAL A 95 -22.58 -3.30 -2.10
CA VAL A 95 -22.43 -3.69 -3.52
C VAL A 95 -20.97 -3.88 -3.91
N ARG A 96 -20.10 -3.03 -3.40
CA ARG A 96 -18.67 -3.00 -3.71
C ARG A 96 -17.92 -2.30 -2.59
N TRP A 97 -16.67 -2.68 -2.37
CA TRP A 97 -15.76 -1.90 -1.54
C TRP A 97 -14.33 -2.01 -2.06
N GLY A 98 -13.43 -1.21 -1.52
CA GLY A 98 -12.02 -1.30 -1.90
C GLY A 98 -11.20 -0.23 -1.23
N TYR A 99 -9.94 -0.18 -1.61
CA TYR A 99 -9.04 0.87 -1.13
C TYR A 99 -7.99 1.21 -2.17
N HIS A 100 -7.50 2.44 -2.07
CA HIS A 100 -6.36 2.93 -2.81
C HIS A 100 -5.41 3.63 -1.84
N SER A 101 -4.14 3.24 -1.85
CA SER A 101 -3.10 3.95 -1.11
C SER A 101 -2.20 4.69 -2.09
N GLY A 102 -2.07 5.99 -1.90
CA GLY A 102 -1.25 6.83 -2.79
C GLY A 102 0.24 6.73 -2.50
N ASP A 103 0.61 6.55 -1.23
CA ASP A 103 2.01 6.56 -0.81
C ASP A 103 2.19 5.88 0.56
N ILE A 104 3.31 5.14 0.69
CA ILE A 104 3.76 4.49 1.92
C ILE A 104 5.09 5.13 2.31
N TRP A 105 5.15 5.70 3.50
CA TRP A 105 6.41 6.19 4.04
C TRP A 105 7.22 5.03 4.59
N HIS A 106 8.54 5.12 4.45
CA HIS A 106 9.48 4.14 4.94
C HIS A 106 10.58 4.86 5.69
N GLU A 107 10.98 4.31 6.82
CA GLU A 107 12.08 4.76 7.64
C GLU A 107 13.00 3.56 7.88
N VAL A 108 14.30 3.73 7.67
CA VAL A 108 15.30 2.68 7.91
C VAL A 108 16.22 3.16 9.02
N ARG A 109 16.43 2.32 10.03
CA ARG A 109 17.35 2.55 11.13
C ARG A 109 18.31 1.37 11.26
N ILE A 110 19.55 1.64 11.61
CA ILE A 110 20.54 0.60 11.93
C ILE A 110 20.70 0.59 13.44
N VAL A 111 20.27 -0.49 14.09
CA VAL A 111 20.36 -0.69 15.54
C VAL A 111 21.17 -1.95 15.79
N ALA A 112 22.26 -1.84 16.56
CA ALA A 112 23.15 -2.97 16.88
C ALA A 112 23.58 -3.79 15.63
N ARG A 113 24.03 -3.11 14.57
CA ARG A 113 24.41 -3.69 13.26
C ARG A 113 23.29 -4.43 12.52
N LYS A 114 22.04 -4.39 12.99
CA LYS A 114 20.88 -4.95 12.30
C LYS A 114 20.10 -3.84 11.61
N ARG A 115 19.78 -4.04 10.33
CA ARG A 115 18.89 -3.14 9.59
C ARG A 115 17.46 -3.38 10.05
N GLN A 116 16.87 -2.36 10.66
CA GLN A 116 15.46 -2.31 11.00
C GLN A 116 14.77 -1.29 10.11
N CYS A 117 13.53 -1.55 9.75
CA CYS A 117 12.68 -0.62 9.03
C CYS A 117 11.35 -0.45 9.74
N ARG A 118 10.75 0.72 9.52
CA ARG A 118 9.38 1.06 9.88
C ARG A 118 8.70 1.65 8.66
N ALA A 119 7.42 1.35 8.47
CA ALA A 119 6.65 1.95 7.40
C ALA A 119 5.19 2.15 7.80
N GLY A 120 4.51 3.02 7.06
CA GLY A 120 3.11 3.34 7.29
C GLY A 120 2.48 4.01 6.07
N PHE A 121 1.16 4.06 6.05
CA PHE A 121 0.43 4.76 4.99
C PHE A 121 0.55 6.28 5.20
N ARG A 122 0.91 7.02 4.14
CA ARG A 122 0.74 8.49 4.14
C ARG A 122 -0.69 8.89 3.77
N ARG A 123 -1.30 8.11 2.87
CA ARG A 123 -2.68 8.30 2.40
C ARG A 123 -3.27 6.96 2.02
N LEU A 124 -4.46 6.66 2.54
CA LEU A 124 -5.13 5.40 2.32
C LEU A 124 -6.63 5.63 2.26
N ILE A 125 -7.15 5.80 1.06
CA ILE A 125 -8.57 6.02 0.87
C ILE A 125 -9.24 4.67 0.71
N VAL A 126 -10.23 4.41 1.56
CA VAL A 126 -11.13 3.28 1.44
C VAL A 126 -12.46 3.77 0.89
N PHE A 127 -13.16 2.91 0.16
CA PHE A 127 -14.49 3.20 -0.34
C PHE A 127 -15.42 2.01 -0.20
N ALA A 128 -16.71 2.31 -0.14
CA ALA A 128 -17.79 1.34 -0.15
C ALA A 128 -18.99 1.93 -0.90
N GLU A 129 -19.67 1.08 -1.65
CA GLU A 129 -20.86 1.41 -2.42
C GLU A 129 -22.02 0.62 -1.86
N PHE A 130 -23.07 1.33 -1.47
CA PHE A 130 -24.29 0.76 -0.92
C PHE A 130 -25.46 1.01 -1.86
N ARG A 131 -26.38 0.06 -1.94
CA ARG A 131 -27.68 0.26 -2.55
C ARG A 131 -28.71 0.28 -1.43
#